data_AF-A0AAJ6B2L0-F1
#
_entry.id   AF-A0AAJ6B2L0-F1
#
_cell.length_a   1.000
_cell.length_b   1.000
_cell.length_c   1.000
_cell.angle_alpha   90.00
_cell.angle_beta   90.00
_cell.angle_gamma   90.00
#
_symmetry.space_group_name_H-M   'P 1'
#
loop_
_entity.id
_entity.type
_entity.pdbx_description
1 polymer ?
#
loop_
_entity_poly.entity_id
_entity_poly.type
_entity_poly.pdbx_seq_one_letter_code
_entity_poly.pdbx_strand_id
1 'polypeptide(L)'
;MGDNTAHDLADLLESWTIKDGTPIQARGGTGSGNLVFWREQARAVEQIRALDEAAERLAGTRGNFFKAAAEQWYRAAFSFAHPWNNKGNVGAPPPEATAMLRSLGVSLEMASSTRPPLLPAQAREMSDVIDEAVKLLRETEDVSEPERLYVFEMLTATRRLLEERDLVDHVDLQRHIDQLLGTLTRLAATFQEAESPETASKFSDLARRFYTASRSVVYDLAAVAAIASASTDVINAITSS
;
A
#
# COMPACT_ATOMS: atom_id res chain seq x y z
N MET A 1 13.83 11.59 -7.49
CA MET A 1 13.99 10.81 -6.26
C MET A 1 12.86 11.22 -5.36
N GLY A 2 11.85 10.38 -5.20
CA GLY A 2 10.83 10.63 -4.18
C GLY A 2 11.43 10.37 -2.82
N ASP A 3 11.25 11.28 -1.87
CA ASP A 3 11.74 11.12 -0.50
C ASP A 3 11.21 9.80 0.09
N ASN A 4 12.12 8.96 0.58
CA ASN A 4 11.75 7.70 1.19
C ASN A 4 11.29 7.96 2.63
N THR A 5 9.98 8.04 2.81
CA THR A 5 9.32 8.29 4.10
C THR A 5 9.85 7.41 5.24
N ALA A 6 10.28 6.17 4.96
CA ALA A 6 10.82 5.28 5.98
C ALA A 6 12.23 5.68 6.44
N HIS A 7 13.08 6.11 5.50
CA HIS A 7 14.41 6.64 5.82
C HIS A 7 14.31 7.98 6.55
N ASP A 8 13.43 8.87 6.09
CA ASP A 8 13.17 10.15 6.75
C ASP A 8 12.71 9.96 8.20
N LEU A 9 11.79 9.03 8.45
CA LEU A 9 11.32 8.74 9.79
C LEU A 9 12.41 8.10 10.64
N ALA A 10 13.22 7.19 10.08
CA ALA A 10 14.35 6.60 10.80
C ALA A 10 15.35 7.68 11.25
N ASP A 11 15.74 8.57 10.33
CA ASP A 11 16.65 9.68 10.63
C ASP A 11 16.05 10.63 11.68
N LEU A 12 14.75 10.92 11.58
CA LEU A 12 14.04 11.73 12.57
C LEU A 12 14.04 11.07 13.95
N LEU A 13 13.69 9.79 14.05
CA LEU A 13 13.65 9.06 15.32
C LEU A 13 15.04 8.86 15.93
N GLU A 14 16.08 8.65 15.12
CA GLU A 14 17.47 8.56 15.58
C GLU A 14 17.99 9.92 16.07
N SER A 15 17.53 11.03 15.47
CA SER A 15 17.86 12.38 15.94
C SER A 15 17.27 12.72 17.31
N TRP A 16 16.27 11.96 17.78
CA TRP A 16 15.64 12.15 19.08
C TRP A 16 16.51 11.59 20.20
N THR A 17 17.68 12.19 20.39
CA THR A 17 18.55 11.90 21.54
C THR A 17 17.88 12.43 22.81
N ILE A 18 17.66 11.56 23.79
CA ILE A 18 17.21 11.94 25.14
C ILE A 18 18.40 11.74 26.06
N LYS A 19 18.88 12.80 26.69
CA LYS A 19 19.94 12.68 27.71
C LYS A 19 19.35 12.07 28.97
N ASP A 20 20.12 11.21 29.65
CA ASP A 20 19.73 10.66 30.93
C ASP A 20 19.27 11.75 31.90
N GLY A 21 18.10 11.55 32.51
CA GLY A 21 17.50 12.50 33.45
C GLY A 21 16.81 13.72 32.84
N THR A 22 16.76 13.85 31.50
CA THR A 22 15.98 14.92 30.85
C THR A 22 14.53 14.51 30.60
N PRO A 23 13.56 15.46 30.71
CA PRO A 23 12.19 15.18 30.34
C PRO A 23 12.11 14.74 28.88
N ILE A 24 11.19 13.83 28.60
CA ILE A 24 10.89 13.34 27.24
C ILE A 24 10.55 14.46 26.25
N GLN A 25 10.15 15.62 26.77
CA GLN A 25 9.83 16.86 26.07
C GLN A 25 11.07 17.63 25.57
N ALA A 26 12.28 17.13 25.81
CA ALA A 26 13.55 17.73 25.38
C ALA A 26 14.19 17.02 24.16
N ARG A 27 13.44 16.13 23.50
CA ARG A 27 13.89 15.42 22.28
C ARG A 27 14.16 16.37 21.13
N GLY A 28 15.14 16.04 20.28
CA GLY A 28 15.47 16.84 19.10
C GLY A 28 16.12 18.20 19.43
N GLY A 29 16.55 18.41 20.67
CA GLY A 29 17.25 19.64 21.09
C GLY A 29 16.34 20.87 21.24
N THR A 30 15.02 20.75 21.00
CA THR A 30 14.04 21.82 21.24
C THR A 30 13.03 21.38 22.31
N GLY A 31 12.70 22.28 23.24
CA GLY A 31 11.72 21.98 24.29
C GLY A 31 10.28 22.07 23.80
N SER A 32 9.34 21.43 24.49
CA SER A 32 7.89 21.46 24.23
C SER A 32 7.24 22.86 24.23
N GLY A 33 7.94 23.88 24.73
CA GLY A 33 7.53 25.29 24.60
C GLY A 33 7.79 25.90 23.22
N ASN A 34 8.45 25.19 22.31
CA ASN A 34 8.76 25.63 20.95
C ASN A 34 7.76 25.04 19.95
N LEU A 35 7.24 25.86 19.02
CA LEU A 35 6.36 25.39 17.96
C LEU A 35 7.02 24.37 17.01
N VAL A 36 8.35 24.48 16.81
CA VAL A 36 9.10 23.53 15.96
C VAL A 36 9.00 22.11 16.49
N PHE A 37 9.08 21.94 17.82
CA PHE A 37 8.92 20.63 18.48
C PHE A 37 7.59 19.97 18.06
N TRP A 38 6.47 20.67 18.17
CA TRP A 38 5.15 20.13 17.84
C TRP A 38 4.97 19.83 16.35
N ARG A 39 5.59 20.62 15.47
CA ARG A 39 5.59 20.37 14.03
C ARG A 39 6.35 19.09 13.67
N GLU A 40 7.49 18.83 14.33
CA GLU A 40 8.24 17.59 14.13
C GLU A 40 7.47 16.37 14.64
N GLN A 41 6.77 16.48 15.77
CA GLN A 41 5.90 15.41 16.27
C GLN A 41 4.75 15.11 15.30
N ALA A 42 4.08 16.15 14.78
CA ALA A 42 3.03 15.98 13.78
C ALA A 42 3.56 15.30 12.50
N ARG A 43 4.73 15.75 12.01
CA ARG A 43 5.40 15.13 10.85
C ARG A 43 5.70 13.65 11.10
N ALA A 44 6.23 13.29 12.28
CA ALA A 44 6.51 11.89 12.62
C ALA A 44 5.24 11.02 12.57
N VAL A 45 4.12 11.51 13.13
CA VAL A 45 2.84 10.79 13.11
C VAL A 45 2.31 10.61 11.70
N GLU A 46 2.38 11.64 10.86
CA GLU A 46 1.98 11.55 9.44
C GLU A 46 2.84 10.52 8.69
N GLN A 47 4.15 10.51 8.93
CA GLN A 47 5.06 9.53 8.32
C GLN A 47 4.80 8.10 8.79
N ILE A 48 4.56 7.89 10.10
CA ILE A 48 4.22 6.56 10.63
C ILE A 48 2.92 6.06 10.00
N ARG A 49 1.90 6.90 9.90
CA ARG A 49 0.63 6.53 9.25
C ARG A 49 0.84 6.13 7.79
N ALA A 50 1.60 6.93 7.03
CA ALA A 50 1.88 6.62 5.63
C ALA A 50 2.62 5.28 5.48
N LEU A 51 3.53 4.96 6.41
CA LEU A 51 4.24 3.68 6.44
C LEU A 51 3.36 2.51 6.84
N ASP A 52 2.40 2.71 7.74
CA ASP A 52 1.41 1.71 8.12
C ASP A 52 0.54 1.33 6.91
N GLU A 53 0.01 2.35 6.20
CA GLU A 53 -0.71 2.17 4.94
C GLU A 53 0.16 1.48 3.87
N ALA A 54 1.45 1.79 3.80
CA ALA A 54 2.38 1.14 2.86
C ALA A 54 2.69 -0.31 3.26
N ALA A 55 2.83 -0.60 4.56
CA ALA A 55 3.07 -1.93 5.09
C ALA A 55 1.85 -2.84 4.90
N GLU A 56 0.63 -2.30 4.99
CA GLU A 56 -0.60 -3.04 4.66
C GLU A 56 -0.66 -3.44 3.18
N ARG A 57 -0.15 -2.60 2.28
CA ARG A 57 -0.05 -2.92 0.84
C ARG A 57 0.94 -4.06 0.55
N LEU A 58 1.94 -4.27 1.41
CA LEU A 58 2.90 -5.39 1.31
C LEU A 58 2.33 -6.74 1.83
N ALA A 59 1.02 -6.96 1.67
CA ALA A 59 0.20 -8.02 2.27
C ALA A 59 0.88 -9.39 2.57
N GLY A 60 0.45 -10.04 3.65
CA GLY A 60 0.87 -11.39 4.05
C GLY A 60 1.78 -11.41 5.28
N THR A 61 2.64 -12.44 5.40
CA THR A 61 3.52 -12.67 6.56
C THR A 61 4.50 -11.51 6.83
N ARG A 62 4.80 -10.68 5.81
CA ARG A 62 5.77 -9.57 5.90
C ARG A 62 5.18 -8.32 6.55
N GLY A 63 3.94 -7.96 6.25
CA GLY A 63 3.26 -6.84 6.91
C GLY A 63 3.16 -7.02 8.44
N ASN A 64 2.98 -8.27 8.90
CA ASN A 64 2.92 -8.59 10.33
C ASN A 64 4.25 -8.32 11.06
N PHE A 65 5.39 -8.44 10.36
CA PHE A 65 6.70 -8.13 10.93
C PHE A 65 6.84 -6.64 11.24
N PHE A 66 6.37 -5.78 10.34
CA PHE A 66 6.41 -4.33 10.53
C PHE A 66 5.35 -3.83 11.51
N LYS A 67 4.20 -4.50 11.64
CA LYS A 67 3.16 -4.15 12.63
C LYS A 67 3.67 -4.17 14.07
N ALA A 68 4.50 -5.16 14.43
CA ALA A 68 5.10 -5.23 15.77
C ALA A 68 6.07 -4.05 16.02
N ALA A 69 6.81 -3.62 15.00
CA ALA A 69 7.71 -2.48 15.07
C ALA A 69 6.96 -1.13 15.06
N ALA A 70 5.84 -1.06 14.34
CA ALA A 70 5.00 0.13 14.24
C ALA A 70 4.50 0.60 15.61
N GLU A 71 4.16 -0.33 16.51
CA GLU A 71 3.82 0.03 17.89
C GLU A 71 4.96 0.81 18.57
N GLN A 72 6.22 0.41 18.36
CA GLN A 72 7.37 1.10 18.94
C GLN A 72 7.59 2.49 18.32
N TRP A 73 7.34 2.65 17.02
CA TRP A 73 7.41 3.95 16.34
C TRP A 73 6.32 4.90 16.86
N TYR A 74 5.09 4.42 17.00
CA TYR A 74 3.99 5.18 17.58
C TYR A 74 4.27 5.54 19.04
N ARG A 75 4.79 4.61 19.85
CA ARG A 75 5.21 4.88 21.23
C ARG A 75 6.30 5.95 21.29
N ALA A 76 7.25 5.92 20.35
CA ALA A 76 8.27 6.95 20.24
C ALA A 76 7.65 8.32 19.92
N ALA A 77 6.76 8.42 18.93
CA ALA A 77 6.14 9.68 18.51
C ALA A 77 5.15 10.26 19.55
N PHE A 78 4.37 9.41 20.23
CA PHE A 78 3.32 9.86 21.15
C PHE A 78 3.72 9.91 22.62
N SER A 79 4.98 9.61 22.95
CA SER A 79 5.39 9.41 24.34
C SER A 79 4.97 10.54 25.30
N PHE A 80 4.32 10.17 26.40
CA PHE A 80 3.88 11.09 27.44
C PHE A 80 5.01 11.36 28.45
N ALA A 81 5.04 12.59 28.98
CA ALA A 81 5.93 12.93 30.09
C ALA A 81 5.52 12.16 31.35
N HIS A 82 6.28 11.13 31.71
CA HIS A 82 6.15 10.47 33.01
C HIS A 82 6.93 11.23 34.10
N PRO A 83 6.47 11.18 35.37
CA PRO A 83 7.13 11.81 36.50
C PRO A 83 8.54 11.25 36.77
N TRP A 84 9.38 12.07 37.40
CA TRP A 84 10.85 11.97 37.53
C TRP A 84 11.47 10.68 38.08
N ASN A 85 10.68 9.72 38.56
CA ASN A 85 11.16 8.58 39.36
C ASN A 85 11.12 7.22 38.65
N ASN A 86 10.67 7.13 37.40
CA ASN A 86 10.67 5.86 36.67
C ASN A 86 11.90 5.73 35.75
N LYS A 87 12.74 4.71 36.04
CA LYS A 87 13.85 4.25 35.20
C LYS A 87 13.42 3.64 33.85
N GLY A 88 12.12 3.67 33.53
CA GLY A 88 11.54 3.12 32.29
C GLY A 88 11.38 4.16 31.18
N ASN A 89 12.27 5.15 31.14
CA ASN A 89 12.20 6.27 30.19
C ASN A 89 12.65 5.82 28.79
N VAL A 90 11.91 4.89 28.16
CA VAL A 90 12.22 4.40 26.81
C VAL A 90 11.60 5.36 25.82
N GLY A 91 12.22 6.53 25.71
CA GLY A 91 11.70 7.56 24.86
C GLY A 91 12.15 7.43 23.39
N ALA A 92 13.41 7.07 23.19
CA ALA A 92 13.89 6.68 21.89
C ALA A 92 13.34 5.29 21.54
N PRO A 93 12.93 5.04 20.29
CA PRO A 93 12.66 3.69 19.85
C PRO A 93 13.94 2.85 19.99
N PRO A 94 13.82 1.55 20.31
CA PRO A 94 14.98 0.68 20.39
C PRO A 94 15.69 0.62 19.01
N PRO A 95 17.03 0.48 18.94
CA PRO A 95 17.78 0.48 17.68
C PRO A 95 17.26 -0.53 16.65
N GLU A 96 16.69 -1.64 17.10
CA GLU A 96 16.08 -2.64 16.25
C GLU A 96 14.86 -2.09 15.51
N ALA A 97 14.07 -1.23 16.14
CA ALA A 97 12.90 -0.61 15.53
C ALA A 97 13.28 0.42 14.45
N THR A 98 14.38 1.17 14.61
CA THR A 98 14.87 2.08 13.57
C THR A 98 15.55 1.32 12.43
N ALA A 99 16.28 0.23 12.72
CA ALA A 99 16.80 -0.66 11.69
C ALA A 99 15.68 -1.28 10.83
N MET A 100 14.55 -1.64 11.44
CA MET A 100 13.36 -2.11 10.71
C MET A 100 12.76 -1.04 9.80
N LEU A 101 12.76 0.24 10.20
CA LEU A 101 12.35 1.34 9.29
C LEU A 101 13.27 1.45 8.09
N ARG A 102 14.58 1.36 8.29
CA ARG A 102 15.54 1.40 7.17
C ARG A 102 15.34 0.21 6.23
N SER A 103 15.09 -0.98 6.77
CA SER A 103 14.75 -2.19 5.99
C SER A 103 13.46 -2.02 5.18
N LEU A 104 12.43 -1.43 5.80
CA LEU A 104 11.19 -1.09 5.12
C LEU A 104 11.44 -0.09 3.98
N GLY A 105 12.28 0.92 4.22
CA GLY A 105 12.70 1.89 3.21
C GLY A 105 13.34 1.23 2.00
N VAL A 106 14.32 0.35 2.21
CA VAL A 106 14.95 -0.41 1.12
C VAL A 106 13.92 -1.29 0.40
N SER A 107 13.02 -1.93 1.13
CA SER A 107 11.97 -2.78 0.55
C SER A 107 11.01 -1.97 -0.32
N LEU A 108 10.62 -0.77 0.12
CA LEU A 108 9.76 0.14 -0.63
C LEU A 108 10.48 0.72 -1.86
N GLU A 109 11.76 1.08 -1.72
CA GLU A 109 12.60 1.50 -2.84
C GLU A 109 12.74 0.40 -3.88
N MET A 110 13.05 -0.83 -3.46
CA MET A 110 13.10 -1.99 -4.35
C MET A 110 11.75 -2.23 -5.01
N ALA A 111 10.64 -2.20 -4.26
CA ALA A 111 9.29 -2.33 -4.83
C ALA A 111 8.95 -1.22 -5.84
N SER A 112 9.48 -0.01 -5.64
CA SER A 112 9.28 1.12 -6.56
C SER A 112 10.21 1.09 -7.79
N SER A 113 11.43 0.59 -7.65
CA SER A 113 12.48 0.56 -8.69
C SER A 113 12.45 -0.73 -9.52
N THR A 114 11.86 -1.81 -9.02
CA THR A 114 11.54 -3.03 -9.77
C THR A 114 10.16 -2.96 -10.41
N ARG A 115 9.74 -1.78 -10.89
CA ARG A 115 8.57 -1.66 -11.76
C ARG A 115 9.01 -1.88 -13.20
N PRO A 116 8.97 -3.11 -13.76
CA PRO A 116 9.15 -3.27 -15.18
C PRO A 116 8.06 -2.49 -15.92
N PRO A 117 8.38 -1.86 -17.05
CA PRO A 117 7.38 -1.20 -17.88
C PRO A 117 6.30 -2.22 -18.26
N LEU A 118 5.04 -1.79 -18.27
CA LEU A 118 3.94 -2.61 -18.74
C LEU A 118 4.25 -3.05 -20.18
N LEU A 119 4.32 -4.36 -20.42
CA LEU A 119 4.61 -4.84 -21.76
C LEU A 119 3.44 -4.47 -22.68
N PRO A 120 3.70 -4.03 -23.93
CA PRO A 120 2.62 -3.66 -24.86
C PRO A 120 1.61 -4.79 -25.11
N ALA A 121 2.01 -6.05 -24.93
CA ALA A 121 1.12 -7.21 -25.03
C ALA A 121 0.13 -7.29 -23.86
N GLN A 122 0.59 -7.04 -22.62
CA GLN A 122 -0.25 -7.05 -21.43
C GLN A 122 -1.24 -5.87 -21.44
N ALA A 123 -0.78 -4.70 -21.86
CA ALA A 123 -1.65 -3.52 -22.04
C ALA A 123 -2.76 -3.79 -23.06
N ARG A 124 -2.42 -4.43 -24.18
CA ARG A 124 -3.39 -4.84 -25.21
C ARG A 124 -4.38 -5.86 -24.68
N GLU A 125 -3.91 -6.93 -24.04
CA GLU A 125 -4.78 -7.96 -23.47
C GLU A 125 -5.81 -7.36 -22.50
N MET A 126 -5.39 -6.47 -21.61
CA MET A 126 -6.30 -5.79 -20.68
C MET A 126 -7.28 -4.85 -21.43
N SER A 127 -6.80 -4.14 -22.45
CA SER A 127 -7.63 -3.25 -23.26
C SER A 127 -8.72 -4.01 -24.03
N ASP A 128 -8.37 -5.16 -24.59
CA ASP A 128 -9.28 -6.04 -25.33
C ASP A 128 -10.39 -6.56 -24.40
N VAL A 129 -10.05 -6.99 -23.17
CA VAL A 129 -11.07 -7.42 -22.19
C VAL A 129 -11.97 -6.25 -21.77
N ILE A 130 -11.44 -5.03 -21.66
CA ILE A 130 -12.26 -3.83 -21.40
C ILE A 130 -13.22 -3.57 -22.56
N ASP A 131 -12.79 -3.69 -23.82
CA ASP A 131 -13.66 -3.51 -24.98
C ASP A 131 -14.77 -4.57 -25.04
N GLU A 132 -14.45 -5.81 -24.71
CA GLU A 132 -15.44 -6.88 -24.59
C GLU A 132 -16.44 -6.62 -23.47
N ALA A 133 -16.00 -6.11 -22.32
CA ALA A 133 -16.88 -5.70 -21.24
C ALA A 133 -17.84 -4.59 -21.66
N VAL A 134 -17.32 -3.58 -22.37
CA VAL A 134 -18.12 -2.50 -22.95
C VAL A 134 -19.17 -3.04 -23.90
N LYS A 135 -18.77 -3.97 -24.79
CA LYS A 135 -19.68 -4.61 -25.75
C LYS A 135 -20.78 -5.40 -25.05
N LEU A 136 -20.43 -6.26 -24.08
CA LEU A 136 -21.39 -7.07 -23.34
C LEU A 136 -22.42 -6.19 -22.59
N LEU A 137 -21.97 -5.10 -21.96
CA LEU A 137 -22.86 -4.16 -21.27
C LEU A 137 -23.84 -3.44 -22.20
N ARG A 138 -23.43 -3.17 -23.45
CA ARG A 138 -24.32 -2.57 -24.46
C ARG A 138 -25.35 -3.56 -25.00
N GLU A 139 -24.96 -4.81 -25.15
CA GLU A 139 -25.82 -5.88 -25.68
C GLU A 139 -26.79 -6.43 -24.62
N THR A 140 -26.51 -6.22 -23.33
CA THR A 140 -27.38 -6.68 -22.24
C THR A 140 -28.41 -5.59 -21.87
N GLU A 141 -29.66 -5.79 -22.30
CA GLU A 141 -30.76 -4.84 -22.04
C GLU A 141 -31.20 -4.82 -20.58
N ASP A 142 -31.11 -5.96 -19.89
CA ASP A 142 -31.62 -6.17 -18.53
C ASP A 142 -30.77 -5.54 -17.40
N VAL A 143 -29.62 -4.93 -17.74
CA VAL A 143 -28.84 -4.15 -16.77
C VAL A 143 -29.50 -2.78 -16.58
N SER A 144 -29.78 -2.41 -15.33
CA SER A 144 -30.35 -1.10 -15.02
C SER A 144 -29.44 0.03 -15.53
N GLU A 145 -30.03 1.11 -16.06
CA GLU A 145 -29.25 2.23 -16.62
C GLU A 145 -28.26 2.84 -15.62
N PRO A 146 -28.61 3.06 -14.33
CA PRO A 146 -27.64 3.56 -13.35
C PRO A 146 -26.44 2.62 -13.15
N GLU A 147 -26.68 1.31 -13.15
CA GLU A 147 -25.61 0.33 -13.00
C GLU A 147 -24.75 0.26 -14.26
N ARG A 148 -25.36 0.30 -15.44
CA ARG A 148 -24.65 0.35 -16.73
C ARG A 148 -23.71 1.57 -16.79
N LEU A 149 -24.20 2.75 -16.41
CA LEU A 149 -23.39 3.97 -16.36
C LEU A 149 -22.23 3.85 -15.38
N TYR A 150 -22.49 3.31 -14.18
CA TYR A 150 -21.45 3.07 -13.18
C TYR A 150 -20.35 2.13 -13.71
N VAL A 151 -20.71 1.00 -14.33
CA VAL A 151 -19.70 0.08 -14.87
C VAL A 151 -18.93 0.71 -16.03
N PHE A 152 -19.57 1.50 -16.90
CA PHE A 152 -18.86 2.23 -17.96
C PHE A 152 -17.86 3.25 -17.40
N GLU A 153 -18.22 3.97 -16.35
CA GLU A 153 -17.30 4.89 -15.68
C GLU A 153 -16.08 4.15 -15.13
N MET A 154 -16.30 3.00 -14.47
CA MET A 154 -15.21 2.16 -13.96
C MET A 154 -14.30 1.61 -15.07
N LEU A 155 -14.86 1.14 -16.18
CA LEU A 155 -14.12 0.65 -17.34
C LEU A 155 -13.27 1.76 -17.97
N THR A 156 -13.85 2.96 -18.10
CA THR A 156 -13.16 4.14 -18.65
C THR A 156 -12.02 4.59 -17.72
N ALA A 157 -12.27 4.66 -16.42
CA ALA A 157 -11.25 5.00 -15.43
C ALA A 157 -10.11 3.98 -15.43
N THR A 158 -10.43 2.68 -15.49
CA THR A 158 -9.41 1.61 -15.56
C THR A 158 -8.57 1.71 -16.83
N ARG A 159 -9.18 1.96 -17.99
CA ARG A 159 -8.45 2.17 -19.25
C ARG A 159 -7.50 3.35 -19.17
N ARG A 160 -7.99 4.48 -18.65
CA ARG A 160 -7.17 5.67 -18.47
C ARG A 160 -5.98 5.42 -17.54
N LEU A 161 -6.21 4.76 -16.40
CA LEU A 161 -5.14 4.41 -15.46
C LEU A 161 -4.14 3.40 -16.05
N LEU A 162 -4.58 2.54 -16.97
CA LEU A 162 -3.70 1.62 -17.70
C LEU A 162 -2.79 2.38 -18.68
N GLU A 163 -3.33 3.37 -19.39
CA GLU A 163 -2.59 4.24 -20.31
C GLU A 163 -1.63 5.18 -19.57
N GLU A 164 -2.05 5.68 -18.40
CA GLU A 164 -1.28 6.58 -17.53
C GLU A 164 -0.40 5.82 -16.51
N ARG A 165 -0.27 4.49 -16.62
CA ARG A 165 0.39 3.65 -15.60
C ARG A 165 1.83 4.07 -15.29
N ASP A 166 2.57 4.55 -16.27
CA ASP A 166 3.95 4.99 -16.08
C ASP A 166 4.03 6.34 -15.31
N LEU A 167 2.90 7.06 -15.19
CA LEU A 167 2.78 8.36 -14.56
C LEU A 167 2.02 8.32 -13.22
N VAL A 168 1.13 7.36 -13.03
CA VAL A 168 0.17 7.30 -11.90
C VAL A 168 0.50 6.16 -10.94
N ASP A 169 0.12 6.30 -9.66
CA ASP A 169 0.34 5.26 -8.66
C ASP A 169 -0.41 3.96 -9.00
N HIS A 170 0.30 2.84 -8.89
CA HIS A 170 -0.20 1.50 -9.20
C HIS A 170 -1.40 1.10 -8.33
N VAL A 171 -1.46 1.64 -7.11
CA VAL A 171 -2.51 1.39 -6.13
C VAL A 171 -3.87 1.84 -6.64
N ASP A 172 -3.93 2.94 -7.38
CA ASP A 172 -5.19 3.40 -7.96
C ASP A 172 -5.68 2.46 -9.06
N LEU A 173 -4.79 1.97 -9.92
CA LEU A 173 -5.15 1.00 -10.94
C LEU A 173 -5.64 -0.31 -10.32
N GLN A 174 -4.92 -0.86 -9.33
CA GLN A 174 -5.32 -2.08 -8.64
C GLN A 174 -6.70 -1.92 -7.96
N ARG A 175 -6.92 -0.81 -7.25
CA ARG A 175 -8.19 -0.52 -6.60
C ARG A 175 -9.36 -0.48 -7.59
N HIS A 176 -9.19 0.15 -8.75
CA HIS A 176 -10.22 0.19 -9.78
C HIS A 176 -10.47 -1.19 -10.40
N ILE A 177 -9.41 -1.98 -10.61
CA ILE A 177 -9.51 -3.37 -11.07
C ILE A 177 -10.32 -4.21 -10.08
N ASP A 178 -10.02 -4.13 -8.78
CA ASP A 178 -10.71 -4.91 -7.74
C ASP A 178 -12.19 -4.52 -7.62
N GLN A 179 -12.48 -3.22 -7.66
CA GLN A 179 -13.85 -2.72 -7.64
C GLN A 179 -14.65 -3.15 -8.88
N LEU A 180 -14.03 -3.11 -10.07
CA LEU A 180 -14.67 -3.54 -11.31
C LEU A 180 -14.90 -5.05 -11.31
N LEU A 181 -13.94 -5.85 -10.86
CA LEU A 181 -14.08 -7.30 -10.73
C LEU A 181 -15.23 -7.67 -9.76
N GLY A 182 -15.30 -7.00 -8.61
CA GLY A 182 -16.40 -7.16 -7.67
C GLY A 182 -17.76 -6.81 -8.28
N THR A 183 -17.80 -5.75 -9.11
CA THR A 183 -19.03 -5.33 -9.80
C THR A 183 -19.48 -6.32 -10.87
N LEU A 184 -18.56 -6.83 -11.69
CA LEU A 184 -18.86 -7.86 -12.70
C LEU A 184 -19.34 -9.18 -12.06
N THR A 185 -18.72 -9.57 -10.94
CA THR A 185 -19.12 -10.76 -10.18
C THR A 185 -20.51 -10.59 -9.57
N ARG A 186 -20.82 -9.39 -9.05
CA ARG A 186 -22.15 -9.06 -8.54
C ARG A 186 -23.21 -9.12 -9.64
N LEU A 187 -22.95 -8.53 -10.81
CA LEU A 187 -23.84 -8.60 -11.97
C LEU A 187 -24.12 -10.06 -12.37
N ALA A 188 -23.08 -10.89 -12.44
CA ALA A 188 -23.24 -12.32 -12.72
C ALA A 188 -24.16 -13.01 -11.71
N ALA A 189 -23.99 -12.74 -10.41
CA ALA A 189 -24.85 -13.28 -9.36
C ALA A 189 -26.30 -12.79 -9.49
N THR A 190 -26.52 -11.50 -9.76
CA THR A 190 -27.87 -10.95 -9.97
C THR A 190 -28.58 -11.62 -11.15
N PHE A 191 -27.89 -11.85 -12.27
CA PHE A 191 -28.49 -12.57 -13.41
C PHE A 191 -28.73 -14.06 -13.12
N GLN A 192 -27.91 -14.67 -12.27
CA GLN A 192 -28.11 -16.05 -11.84
C GLN A 192 -29.38 -16.17 -10.97
N GLU A 193 -29.65 -15.18 -10.12
CA GLU A 193 -30.87 -15.09 -9.30
C GLU A 193 -32.11 -14.75 -10.14
N ALA A 194 -31.97 -13.91 -11.16
CA ALA A 194 -33.04 -13.52 -12.09
C ALA A 194 -33.34 -14.57 -13.19
N GLU A 195 -32.96 -15.84 -12.97
CA GLU A 195 -33.19 -16.96 -13.90
C GLU A 195 -32.67 -16.72 -15.33
N SER A 196 -31.60 -15.94 -15.48
CA SER A 196 -30.95 -15.62 -16.75
C SER A 196 -29.53 -16.21 -16.82
N PRO A 197 -29.39 -17.55 -16.82
CA PRO A 197 -28.10 -18.23 -16.65
C PRO A 197 -27.11 -17.97 -17.79
N GLU A 198 -27.59 -17.71 -19.01
CA GLU A 198 -26.71 -17.39 -20.14
C GLU A 198 -25.99 -16.05 -19.91
N THR A 199 -26.72 -15.01 -19.51
CA THR A 199 -26.17 -13.69 -19.18
C THR A 199 -25.25 -13.76 -17.96
N ALA A 200 -25.65 -14.50 -16.93
CA ALA A 200 -24.81 -14.76 -15.76
C ALA A 200 -23.48 -15.41 -16.13
N SER A 201 -23.49 -16.40 -17.02
CA SER A 201 -22.28 -17.06 -17.53
C SER A 201 -21.38 -16.08 -18.28
N LYS A 202 -21.95 -15.22 -19.14
CA LYS A 202 -21.18 -14.21 -19.90
C LYS A 202 -20.45 -13.25 -18.96
N PHE A 203 -21.12 -12.73 -17.93
CA PHE A 203 -20.48 -11.85 -16.94
C PHE A 203 -19.45 -12.59 -16.07
N SER A 204 -19.71 -13.85 -15.70
CA SER A 204 -18.76 -14.68 -14.95
C SER A 204 -17.48 -14.95 -15.75
N ASP A 205 -17.61 -15.30 -17.03
CA ASP A 205 -16.47 -15.51 -17.93
C ASP A 205 -15.68 -14.22 -18.15
N LEU A 206 -16.39 -13.10 -18.31
CA LEU A 206 -15.75 -11.79 -18.41
C LEU A 206 -14.97 -11.44 -17.15
N ALA A 207 -15.55 -11.62 -15.96
CA ALA A 207 -14.88 -11.40 -14.67
C ALA A 207 -13.61 -12.25 -14.55
N ARG A 208 -13.68 -13.54 -14.93
CA ARG A 208 -12.52 -14.46 -14.93
C ARG A 208 -11.41 -14.01 -15.88
N ARG A 209 -11.77 -13.60 -17.10
CA ARG A 209 -10.80 -13.10 -18.10
C ARG A 209 -10.18 -11.78 -17.65
N PHE A 210 -10.99 -10.90 -17.07
CA PHE A 210 -10.54 -9.63 -16.50
C PHE A 210 -9.56 -9.84 -15.35
N TYR A 211 -9.85 -10.76 -14.42
CA TYR A 211 -8.92 -11.15 -13.36
C TYR A 211 -7.61 -11.74 -13.90
N THR A 212 -7.68 -12.53 -14.97
CA THR A 212 -6.50 -13.14 -15.58
C THR A 212 -5.60 -12.08 -16.23
N ALA A 213 -6.20 -11.17 -17.02
CA ALA A 213 -5.49 -10.05 -17.63
C ALA A 213 -4.95 -9.08 -16.57
N SER A 214 -5.72 -8.79 -15.52
CA SER A 214 -5.28 -7.87 -14.48
C SER A 214 -4.11 -8.41 -13.67
N ARG A 215 -4.04 -9.73 -13.46
CA ARG A 215 -2.91 -10.34 -12.76
C ARG A 215 -1.58 -10.12 -13.49
N SER A 216 -1.57 -10.12 -14.82
CA SER A 216 -0.35 -9.85 -15.60
C SER A 216 0.06 -8.36 -15.54
N VAL A 217 -0.90 -7.47 -15.28
CA VAL A 217 -0.70 -6.03 -15.13
C VAL A 217 -0.27 -5.67 -13.69
N VAL A 218 -0.88 -6.29 -12.68
CA VAL A 218 -0.76 -5.93 -11.26
C VAL A 218 0.30 -6.72 -10.50
N TYR A 219 0.39 -8.03 -10.73
CA TYR A 219 1.27 -8.88 -9.95
C TYR A 219 2.53 -9.24 -10.73
N ASP A 220 3.64 -8.62 -10.36
CA ASP A 220 4.97 -9.10 -10.75
C ASP A 220 5.48 -10.13 -9.73
N LEU A 221 5.36 -11.41 -10.08
CA LEU A 221 5.92 -12.53 -9.31
C LEU A 221 7.44 -12.39 -9.08
N ALA A 222 8.17 -11.73 -9.99
CA ALA A 222 9.61 -11.50 -9.87
C ALA A 222 9.94 -10.39 -8.86
N ALA A 223 9.20 -9.29 -8.86
CA ALA A 223 9.33 -8.24 -7.83
C ALA A 223 8.98 -8.78 -6.43
N VAL A 224 7.91 -9.58 -6.30
CA VAL A 224 7.54 -10.24 -5.04
C VAL A 224 8.63 -11.19 -4.53
N ALA A 225 9.31 -11.90 -5.44
CA ALA A 225 10.43 -12.78 -5.14
C ALA A 225 11.72 -12.01 -4.78
N ALA A 226 12.01 -10.89 -5.46
CA ALA A 226 13.14 -10.02 -5.13
C ALA A 226 12.98 -9.39 -3.74
N ILE A 227 11.78 -8.92 -3.40
CA ILE A 227 11.44 -8.41 -2.06
C ILE A 227 11.54 -9.54 -1.01
N ALA A 228 11.20 -10.78 -1.37
CA ALA A 228 11.37 -11.95 -0.49
C ALA A 228 12.83 -12.19 -0.10
N SER A 229 13.71 -12.13 -1.10
CA SER A 229 15.15 -12.32 -0.93
C SER A 229 15.73 -11.22 -0.03
N ALA A 230 15.45 -9.95 -0.36
CA ALA A 230 15.96 -8.81 0.40
C ALA A 230 15.53 -8.81 1.87
N SER A 231 14.27 -9.18 2.15
CA SER A 231 13.77 -9.31 3.52
C SER A 231 14.50 -10.41 4.32
N THR A 232 14.89 -11.49 3.64
CA THR A 232 15.60 -12.62 4.26
C THR A 232 17.05 -12.25 4.58
N ASP A 233 17.71 -11.51 3.70
CA ASP A 233 19.09 -11.06 3.89
C ASP A 233 19.23 -10.09 5.07
N VAL A 234 18.25 -9.19 5.27
CA VAL A 234 18.24 -8.27 6.41
C VAL A 234 17.97 -9.00 7.72
N ILE A 235 17.02 -9.94 7.76
CA ILE A 235 16.75 -10.75 8.95
C ILE A 235 18.01 -11.52 9.36
N ASN A 236 18.72 -12.12 8.40
CA ASN A 236 19.96 -12.84 8.65
C ASN A 236 21.07 -11.91 9.20
N ALA A 237 21.19 -10.70 8.67
CA ALA A 237 22.15 -9.70 9.15
C ALA A 237 21.89 -9.29 10.60
N ILE A 238 20.62 -9.14 11.01
CA ILE A 238 20.24 -8.79 12.39
C ILE A 238 20.50 -9.96 13.36
N THR A 239 20.29 -11.21 12.92
CA THR A 239 20.48 -12.38 13.79
C THR A 239 21.94 -12.83 13.96
N SER A 240 22.87 -12.26 13.18
CA SER A 240 24.29 -12.64 13.18
C SER A 240 25.21 -11.62 13.88
N SER A 241 24.65 -10.50 14.34
CA SER A 241 25.29 -9.45 15.14
C SER A 241 24.88 -9.55 16.61
#